data_AF-A0A955WMW8-F1
#
_entry.id   AF-A0A955WMW8-F1
#
_cell.length_a   1.000
_cell.length_b   1.000
_cell.length_c   1.000
_cell.angle_alpha   90.00
_cell.angle_beta   90.00
_cell.angle_gamma   90.00
#
_symmetry.space_group_name_H-M   'P 1'
#
loop_
_entity.id
_entity.type
_entity.pdbx_description
1 polymer ?
#
loop_
_entity_poly.entity_id
_entity_poly.type
_entity_poly.pdbx_seq_one_letter_code
_entity_poly.pdbx_strand_id
1 'polypeptide(L)'
;ERGYDHQVLLLDFDGPRLAEARGLNSPRDVPFIRLPGEGTESLARVIELLEALPALDEDRPAWQRPFLEVAVHLTGPEPTLRGQVETALERKAARLVRLTVRRQGDARSLADASPEVDLATIDAEHVFRRRFAQKLGGDPPDSLLAAFHDLLGEVTGDDA
;
A
#
# COMPACT_ATOMS: atom_id res chain seq x y z
N GLU A 1 -7.99 -5.90 13.32
CA GLU A 1 -6.79 -6.53 12.72
C GLU A 1 -7.18 -7.85 12.05
N ARG A 2 -6.57 -8.24 10.91
CA ARG A 2 -7.07 -9.34 10.05
C ARG A 2 -7.08 -10.72 10.74
N GLY A 3 -6.04 -11.04 11.51
CA GLY A 3 -5.88 -12.33 12.20
C GLY A 3 -5.99 -12.26 13.72
N TYR A 4 -6.53 -11.16 14.26
CA TYR A 4 -6.67 -11.01 15.70
C TYR A 4 -8.01 -11.60 16.17
N ASP A 5 -7.94 -12.61 17.02
CA ASP A 5 -9.12 -13.19 17.66
C ASP A 5 -9.62 -12.24 18.75
N HIS A 6 -10.54 -11.38 18.34
CA HIS A 6 -11.22 -10.49 19.26
C HIS A 6 -12.05 -11.33 20.23
N GLN A 7 -11.62 -11.39 21.48
CA GLN A 7 -12.25 -12.17 22.53
C GLN A 7 -12.36 -11.37 23.83
N VAL A 8 -13.36 -11.72 24.61
CA VAL A 8 -13.49 -11.34 26.02
C VAL A 8 -12.98 -12.50 26.86
N LEU A 9 -12.13 -12.23 27.84
CA LEU A 9 -11.70 -13.25 28.80
C LEU A 9 -12.67 -13.26 29.98
N LEU A 10 -13.35 -14.38 30.18
CA LEU A 10 -14.08 -14.67 31.40
C LEU A 10 -13.11 -15.31 32.40
N LEU A 11 -12.90 -14.64 33.53
CA LEU A 11 -11.99 -15.08 34.58
C LEU A 11 -12.81 -15.47 35.81
N ASP A 12 -12.70 -16.73 36.21
CA ASP A 12 -13.33 -17.27 37.40
C ASP A 12 -12.29 -17.36 38.52
N PHE A 13 -12.61 -16.85 39.70
CA PHE A 13 -11.72 -16.82 40.87
C PHE A 13 -12.29 -17.63 42.03
N ASP A 14 -11.43 -18.36 42.73
CA ASP A 14 -11.70 -18.97 44.02
C ASP A 14 -10.91 -18.21 45.10
N GLY A 15 -11.58 -17.24 45.74
CA GLY A 15 -10.94 -16.28 46.63
C GLY A 15 -9.84 -15.48 45.91
N PRO A 16 -8.59 -15.47 46.41
CA PRO A 16 -7.49 -14.74 45.77
C PRO A 16 -6.83 -15.50 44.61
N ARG A 17 -7.27 -16.73 44.29
CA ARG A 17 -6.67 -17.56 43.24
C ARG A 17 -7.52 -17.53 41.98
N LEU A 18 -6.90 -17.32 40.83
CA LEU A 18 -7.53 -17.54 39.54
C LEU A 18 -7.79 -19.05 39.36
N ALA A 19 -9.05 -19.42 39.21
CA ALA A 19 -9.48 -20.79 39.04
C ALA A 19 -9.58 -21.18 37.55
N GLU A 20 -10.12 -20.29 36.72
CA GLU A 20 -10.29 -20.54 35.29
C GLU A 20 -10.19 -19.23 34.47
N ALA A 21 -9.68 -19.34 33.24
CA ALA A 21 -9.71 -18.26 32.26
C ALA A 21 -10.20 -18.82 30.91
N ARG A 22 -11.35 -18.35 30.44
CA ARG A 22 -11.95 -18.79 29.17
C ARG A 22 -12.11 -17.64 28.21
N GLY A 23 -11.68 -17.86 26.97
CA GLY A 23 -11.92 -16.94 25.86
C GLY A 23 -13.34 -17.07 25.31
N LEU A 24 -14.07 -15.96 25.28
CA LEU A 24 -15.36 -15.83 24.61
C LEU A 24 -15.15 -14.98 23.35
N ASN A 25 -15.13 -15.63 22.19
CA ASN A 25 -14.90 -14.95 20.92
C ASN A 25 -16.05 -13.98 20.60
N SER A 26 -15.70 -12.77 20.19
CA SER A 26 -16.64 -11.81 19.63
C SER A 26 -16.99 -12.26 18.20
N PRO A 27 -18.30 -12.38 17.86
CA PRO A 27 -18.69 -12.65 16.49
C PRO A 27 -18.22 -11.52 15.57
N ARG A 28 -17.60 -11.88 14.43
CA ARG A 28 -17.27 -10.93 13.37
C ARG A 28 -18.44 -10.89 12.39
N ASP A 29 -19.27 -9.86 12.49
CA ASP A 29 -20.43 -9.69 11.61
C ASP A 29 -20.03 -9.38 10.14
N VAL A 30 -18.81 -8.87 9.93
CA VAL A 30 -18.29 -8.51 8.60
C VAL A 30 -16.86 -9.03 8.45
N PRO A 31 -16.59 -9.86 7.43
CA PRO A 31 -15.25 -10.38 7.21
C PRO A 31 -14.30 -9.30 6.65
N PHE A 32 -13.01 -9.47 6.92
CA PHE A 32 -11.93 -8.66 6.35
C PHE A 32 -11.15 -9.52 5.36
N ILE A 33 -11.22 -9.17 4.08
CA ILE A 33 -10.56 -9.86 2.96
C ILE A 33 -9.32 -9.07 2.56
N ARG A 34 -8.25 -9.78 2.20
CA ARG A 34 -7.05 -9.18 1.60
C ARG A 34 -6.76 -9.87 0.27
N LEU A 35 -6.46 -9.08 -0.76
CA LEU A 35 -6.06 -9.57 -2.08
C LEU A 35 -4.74 -8.94 -2.52
N PRO A 36 -3.73 -9.75 -2.90
CA PRO A 36 -3.61 -11.20 -2.69
C PRO A 36 -3.63 -11.56 -1.19
N GLY A 37 -3.91 -12.83 -0.86
CA GLY A 37 -3.97 -13.30 0.52
C GLY A 37 -2.68 -13.03 1.31
N GLU A 38 -1.53 -13.08 0.65
CA GLU A 38 -0.21 -12.78 1.20
C GLU A 38 0.63 -12.00 0.17
N GLY A 39 1.66 -11.29 0.63
CA GLY A 39 2.57 -10.54 -0.24
C GLY A 39 1.89 -9.44 -1.06
N THR A 40 2.40 -9.19 -2.25
CA THR A 40 1.87 -8.25 -3.24
C THR A 40 1.95 -8.87 -4.62
N GLU A 41 1.00 -8.52 -5.49
CA GLU A 41 0.94 -9.04 -6.86
C GLU A 41 0.89 -7.91 -7.89
N SER A 42 1.17 -8.22 -9.15
CA SER A 42 1.08 -7.23 -10.24
C SER A 42 -0.32 -6.63 -10.35
N LEU A 43 -0.42 -5.40 -10.87
CA LEU A 43 -1.73 -4.74 -11.04
C LEU A 43 -2.70 -5.57 -11.88
N ALA A 44 -2.24 -6.13 -12.99
CA ALA A 44 -3.06 -7.00 -13.84
C ALA A 44 -3.63 -8.19 -13.06
N ARG A 45 -2.77 -8.88 -12.29
CA ARG A 45 -3.22 -10.03 -11.48
C ARG A 45 -4.18 -9.62 -10.37
N VAL A 46 -3.96 -8.46 -9.77
CA VAL A 46 -4.85 -7.91 -8.75
C VAL A 46 -6.23 -7.59 -9.35
N ILE A 47 -6.29 -7.00 -10.54
CA ILE A 47 -7.56 -6.71 -11.23
C ILE A 47 -8.34 -8.01 -11.48
N GLU A 48 -7.68 -9.06 -11.99
CA GLU A 48 -8.32 -10.37 -12.16
C GLU A 48 -8.93 -10.92 -10.84
N LEU A 49 -8.21 -10.76 -9.73
CA LEU A 49 -8.70 -11.17 -8.41
C LEU A 49 -9.91 -10.33 -7.94
N LEU A 50 -9.93 -9.03 -8.26
CA LEU A 50 -11.05 -8.14 -7.95
C LEU A 50 -12.28 -8.48 -8.80
N GLU A 51 -12.07 -8.77 -10.09
CA GLU A 51 -13.12 -9.19 -11.01
C GLU A 51 -13.71 -10.56 -10.65
N ALA A 52 -12.94 -11.43 -9.99
CA ALA A 52 -13.41 -12.70 -9.46
C ALA A 52 -14.24 -12.57 -8.17
N LEU A 53 -14.32 -11.37 -7.56
CA LEU A 53 -15.14 -11.17 -6.37
C LEU A 53 -16.63 -11.38 -6.67
N PRO A 54 -17.41 -11.85 -5.68
CA PRO A 54 -18.86 -12.00 -5.81
C PRO A 54 -19.53 -10.70 -6.26
N ALA A 55 -20.53 -10.82 -7.12
CA ALA A 55 -21.34 -9.69 -7.56
C ALA A 55 -22.09 -9.07 -6.38
N LEU A 56 -22.31 -7.77 -6.48
CA LEU A 56 -23.09 -7.01 -5.52
C LEU A 56 -24.54 -7.51 -5.51
N ASP A 57 -24.98 -7.92 -4.32
CA ASP A 57 -26.40 -8.08 -3.99
C ASP A 57 -26.97 -6.72 -3.56
N GLU A 58 -27.94 -6.20 -4.32
CA GLU A 58 -28.55 -4.88 -4.09
C GLU A 58 -29.45 -4.88 -2.83
N ASP A 59 -29.97 -6.05 -2.44
CA ASP A 59 -30.77 -6.21 -1.23
C ASP A 59 -29.91 -6.23 0.04
N ARG A 60 -28.58 -6.41 -0.12
CA ARG A 60 -27.64 -6.45 0.99
C ARG A 60 -27.14 -5.06 1.37
N PRO A 61 -27.35 -4.61 2.63
CA PRO A 61 -26.95 -3.28 3.05
C PRO A 61 -25.42 -3.15 3.05
N ALA A 62 -24.93 -1.95 2.74
CA ALA A 62 -23.51 -1.68 2.57
C ALA A 62 -22.65 -2.06 3.79
N TRP A 63 -23.18 -1.91 5.01
CA TRP A 63 -22.47 -2.22 6.23
C TRP A 63 -22.16 -3.72 6.42
N GLN A 64 -22.90 -4.63 5.77
CA GLN A 64 -22.64 -6.08 5.78
C GLN A 64 -21.58 -6.51 4.75
N ARG A 65 -21.18 -5.61 3.85
CA ARG A 65 -20.22 -5.95 2.79
C ARG A 65 -18.82 -6.11 3.41
N PRO A 66 -18.08 -7.18 3.08
CA PRO A 66 -16.71 -7.38 3.50
C PRO A 66 -15.82 -6.15 3.34
N PHE A 67 -14.93 -5.92 4.31
CA PHE A 67 -13.84 -4.97 4.13
C PHE A 67 -12.75 -5.59 3.27
N LEU A 68 -12.15 -4.80 2.39
CA LEU A 68 -11.16 -5.25 1.43
C LEU A 68 -9.88 -4.43 1.53
N GLU A 69 -8.77 -5.12 1.76
CA GLU A 69 -7.42 -4.62 1.52
C GLU A 69 -6.90 -5.16 0.19
N VAL A 70 -6.32 -4.28 -0.62
CA VAL A 70 -5.67 -4.64 -1.87
C VAL A 70 -4.19 -4.31 -1.77
N ALA A 71 -3.31 -5.22 -2.19
CA ALA A 71 -1.87 -5.05 -2.09
C ALA A 71 -1.18 -5.31 -3.44
N VAL A 72 -0.67 -4.24 -4.05
CA VAL A 72 -0.17 -4.23 -5.43
C VAL A 72 1.34 -4.01 -5.45
N HIS A 73 2.03 -4.75 -6.33
CA HIS A 73 3.41 -4.51 -6.70
C HIS A 73 3.47 -3.74 -8.02
N LEU A 74 4.22 -2.64 -8.04
CA LEU A 74 4.44 -1.83 -9.23
C LEU A 74 5.93 -1.79 -9.58
N THR A 75 6.22 -1.96 -10.87
CA THR A 75 7.55 -1.79 -11.46
C THR A 75 7.85 -0.34 -11.87
N GLY A 76 6.83 0.52 -11.90
CA GLY A 76 6.93 1.91 -12.33
C GLY A 76 5.80 2.80 -11.80
N PRO A 77 5.72 4.06 -12.26
CA PRO A 77 4.67 4.98 -11.86
C PRO A 77 3.36 4.57 -12.56
N GLU A 78 2.29 4.41 -11.77
CA GLU A 78 0.97 4.05 -12.27
C GLU A 78 -0.08 5.02 -11.70
N PRO A 79 -0.31 6.17 -12.37
CA PRO A 79 -1.23 7.20 -11.88
C PRO A 79 -2.70 6.73 -11.92
N THR A 80 -3.02 5.75 -12.77
CA THR A 80 -4.39 5.26 -12.94
C THR A 80 -4.74 4.11 -11.98
N LEU A 81 -3.79 3.67 -11.14
CA LEU A 81 -3.93 2.53 -10.22
C LEU A 81 -5.25 2.56 -9.44
N ARG A 82 -5.55 3.69 -8.80
CA ARG A 82 -6.75 3.81 -7.97
C ARG A 82 -8.02 3.68 -8.80
N GLY A 83 -8.08 4.37 -9.95
CA GLY A 83 -9.22 4.30 -10.85
C GLY A 83 -9.44 2.88 -11.37
N GLN A 84 -8.38 2.18 -11.79
CA GLN A 84 -8.48 0.78 -12.23
C GLN A 84 -9.02 -0.15 -11.14
N VAL A 85 -8.55 0.01 -9.90
CA VAL A 85 -9.05 -0.78 -8.75
C VAL A 85 -10.51 -0.46 -8.43
N GLU A 86 -10.90 0.82 -8.47
CA GLU A 86 -12.28 1.25 -8.24
C GLU A 86 -13.22 0.71 -9.32
N THR A 87 -12.84 0.81 -10.59
CA THR A 87 -13.61 0.25 -11.72
C THR A 87 -13.74 -1.27 -11.61
N ALA A 88 -12.68 -2.00 -11.27
CA ALA A 88 -12.76 -3.46 -11.08
C ALA A 88 -13.67 -3.86 -9.90
N LEU A 89 -13.86 -2.96 -8.93
CA LEU A 89 -14.74 -3.13 -7.78
C LEU A 89 -16.18 -2.68 -8.02
N GLU A 90 -16.47 -2.05 -9.16
CA GLU A 90 -17.83 -1.68 -9.51
C GLU A 90 -18.72 -2.93 -9.51
N ARG A 91 -19.87 -2.82 -8.84
CA ARG A 91 -20.82 -3.93 -8.66
C ARG A 91 -20.22 -5.18 -8.01
N LYS A 92 -19.17 -5.07 -7.20
CA LYS A 92 -18.65 -6.16 -6.36
C LYS A 92 -19.16 -6.06 -4.92
N ALA A 93 -19.37 -7.21 -4.29
CA ALA A 93 -19.82 -7.31 -2.90
C ALA A 93 -18.66 -7.09 -1.90
N ALA A 94 -17.86 -6.04 -2.06
CA ALA A 94 -16.75 -5.71 -1.17
C ALA A 94 -16.57 -4.19 -1.05
N ARG A 95 -15.92 -3.74 0.03
CA ARG A 95 -15.61 -2.32 0.28
C ARG A 95 -14.12 -2.13 0.46
N LEU A 96 -13.48 -1.41 -0.47
CA LEU A 96 -12.08 -1.06 -0.35
C LEU A 96 -11.84 -0.17 0.88
N VAL A 97 -11.02 -0.64 1.82
CA VAL A 97 -10.61 0.12 3.01
C VAL A 97 -9.13 0.47 2.99
N ARG A 98 -8.33 -0.27 2.23
CA ARG A 98 -6.88 -0.08 2.15
C ARG A 98 -6.34 -0.50 0.79
N LEU A 99 -5.53 0.35 0.18
CA LEU A 99 -4.75 0.04 -1.01
C LEU A 99 -3.26 0.22 -0.66
N THR A 100 -2.54 -0.90 -0.60
CA THR A 100 -1.11 -0.96 -0.30
C THR A 100 -0.35 -1.08 -1.60
N VAL A 101 0.67 -0.24 -1.80
CA VAL A 101 1.52 -0.26 -3.00
C VAL A 101 2.94 -0.54 -2.57
N ARG A 102 3.58 -1.54 -3.18
CA ARG A 102 5.00 -1.84 -3.04
C ARG A 102 5.70 -1.58 -4.36
N ARG A 103 6.73 -0.75 -4.37
CA ARG A 103 7.55 -0.50 -5.55
C ARG A 103 8.87 -1.24 -5.49
N GLN A 104 9.43 -1.52 -6.66
CA GLN A 104 10.80 -2.01 -6.78
C GLN A 104 11.75 -0.96 -6.18
N GLY A 105 12.41 -1.28 -5.06
CA GLY A 105 13.27 -0.34 -4.31
C GLY A 105 12.82 -0.07 -2.86
N ASP A 106 11.53 -0.27 -2.54
CA ASP A 106 10.99 -0.01 -1.18
C ASP A 106 11.51 -1.00 -0.11
N ALA A 107 12.17 -2.09 -0.52
CA ALA A 107 12.76 -3.10 0.38
C ALA A 107 14.08 -2.66 1.01
N ARG A 108 14.69 -1.55 0.57
CA ARG A 108 15.82 -0.95 1.27
C ARG A 108 15.28 0.06 2.30
N SER A 109 15.30 -0.36 3.56
CA SER A 109 15.09 0.49 4.72
C SER A 109 15.82 1.83 4.53
N LEU A 110 15.11 2.94 4.79
CA LEU A 110 15.66 4.30 4.82
C LEU A 110 16.84 4.44 5.79
N ALA A 111 17.07 3.47 6.68
CA ALA A 111 18.14 3.49 7.67
C ALA A 111 19.49 2.93 7.17
N ASP A 112 19.53 2.12 6.10
CA ASP A 112 20.73 1.33 5.78
C ASP A 112 21.60 1.90 4.65
N ALA A 113 21.27 3.06 4.07
CA ALA A 113 22.09 3.63 3.00
C ALA A 113 22.01 5.15 2.91
N SER A 114 22.66 5.85 3.83
CA SER A 114 23.25 7.17 3.54
C SER A 114 24.48 7.39 4.41
N PRO A 115 25.67 7.62 3.82
CA PRO A 115 26.66 8.43 4.50
C PRO A 115 26.05 9.82 4.77
N GLU A 116 26.45 10.49 5.85
CA GLU A 116 26.22 11.92 6.02
C GLU A 116 26.89 12.65 4.85
N VAL A 117 26.10 13.01 3.84
CA VAL A 117 26.57 13.86 2.74
C VAL A 117 26.08 15.27 3.05
N ASP A 118 27.02 16.21 3.12
CA ASP A 118 26.73 17.63 3.32
C ASP A 118 25.88 18.17 2.16
N LEU A 119 24.65 18.60 2.47
CA LEU A 119 23.67 19.12 1.53
C LEU A 119 24.18 20.34 0.76
N ALA A 120 25.18 21.07 1.29
CA ALA A 120 25.78 22.21 0.62
C ALA A 120 26.65 21.85 -0.60
N THR A 121 26.99 20.57 -0.77
CA THR A 121 27.88 20.08 -1.85
C THR A 121 27.21 19.15 -2.85
N ILE A 122 25.90 18.89 -2.69
CA ILE A 122 25.19 17.94 -3.55
C ILE A 122 24.62 18.66 -4.76
N ASP A 123 25.09 18.25 -5.93
CA ASP A 123 24.53 18.63 -7.22
C ASP A 123 23.06 18.16 -7.37
N ALA A 124 22.19 19.03 -7.87
CA ALA A 124 20.78 18.75 -8.07
C ALA A 124 20.56 17.59 -9.04
N GLU A 125 21.40 17.44 -10.07
CA GLU A 125 21.35 16.29 -10.98
C GLU A 125 21.68 14.99 -10.24
N HIS A 126 22.67 15.01 -9.34
CA HIS A 126 23.03 13.86 -8.51
C HIS A 126 21.89 13.44 -7.58
N VAL A 127 21.18 14.39 -6.96
CA VAL A 127 19.97 14.11 -6.17
C VAL A 127 18.89 13.49 -7.04
N PHE A 128 18.68 14.05 -8.23
CA PHE A 128 17.65 13.58 -9.17
C PHE A 128 17.91 12.14 -9.60
N ARG A 129 19.12 11.82 -10.09
CA ARG A 129 19.51 10.45 -10.47
C ARG A 129 19.37 9.48 -9.31
N ARG A 130 19.79 9.86 -8.11
CA ARG A 130 19.67 9.02 -6.90
C ARG A 130 18.21 8.75 -6.55
N ARG A 131 17.35 9.77 -6.59
CA ARG A 131 15.91 9.62 -6.32
C ARG A 131 15.19 8.84 -7.42
N PHE A 132 15.60 9.02 -8.68
CA PHE A 132 15.09 8.25 -9.82
C PHE A 132 15.42 6.77 -9.66
N ALA A 133 16.69 6.44 -9.42
CA ALA A 133 17.14 5.07 -9.18
C ALA A 133 16.44 4.40 -7.99
N GLN A 134 16.16 5.15 -6.93
CA GLN A 134 15.44 4.65 -5.76
C GLN A 134 13.95 4.40 -6.01
N LYS A 135 13.28 5.28 -6.77
CA LYS A 135 11.82 5.22 -6.99
C LYS A 135 11.41 4.38 -8.19
N LEU A 136 12.24 4.35 -9.22
CA LEU A 136 11.93 3.83 -10.55
C LEU A 136 12.90 2.75 -11.02
N GLY A 137 14.07 2.64 -10.37
CA GLY A 137 15.10 1.67 -10.74
C GLY A 137 15.94 2.13 -11.93
N GLY A 138 17.26 1.95 -11.83
CA GLY A 138 18.20 2.32 -12.90
C GLY A 138 18.49 3.82 -13.01
N ASP A 139 19.20 4.21 -14.05
CA ASP A 139 19.55 5.60 -14.35
C ASP A 139 18.41 6.26 -15.17
N PRO A 140 18.06 7.54 -14.95
CA PRO A 140 17.08 8.23 -15.78
C PRO A 140 17.48 8.23 -17.26
N PRO A 141 16.52 8.07 -18.19
CA PRO A 141 16.78 8.20 -19.62
C PRO A 141 17.33 9.59 -19.97
N ASP A 142 18.20 9.67 -20.98
CA ASP A 142 18.82 10.94 -21.42
C ASP A 142 17.80 12.03 -21.75
N SER A 143 16.65 11.66 -22.31
CA SER A 143 15.56 12.60 -22.61
C SER A 143 14.95 13.22 -21.35
N LEU A 144 14.88 12.48 -20.25
CA LEU A 144 14.36 12.97 -18.99
C LEU A 144 15.39 13.84 -18.25
N LEU A 145 16.67 13.50 -18.36
CA LEU A 145 17.76 14.33 -17.85
C LEU A 145 17.85 15.66 -18.58
N ALA A 146 17.70 15.66 -19.91
CA ALA A 146 17.64 16.89 -20.70
C ALA A 146 16.48 17.80 -20.24
N ALA A 147 15.28 17.24 -20.10
CA ALA A 147 14.12 18.00 -19.59
C ALA A 147 14.33 18.52 -18.16
N PHE A 148 15.02 17.76 -17.31
CA PHE A 148 15.39 18.20 -15.96
C PHE A 148 16.38 19.39 -16.00
N HIS A 149 17.38 19.35 -16.87
CA HIS A 149 18.35 20.44 -17.04
C HIS A 149 17.72 21.71 -17.60
N ASP A 150 16.80 21.58 -18.55
CA ASP A 150 16.04 22.72 -19.09
C ASP A 150 15.28 23.44 -17.96
N LEU A 151 14.53 22.70 -17.13
CA LEU A 151 13.81 23.26 -15.98
C LEU A 151 14.74 23.85 -14.92
N LEU A 152 15.89 23.21 -14.67
CA LEU A 152 16.87 23.70 -13.71
C LEU A 152 17.48 25.04 -14.17
N GLY A 153 17.75 25.16 -15.48
CA GLY A 153 18.22 26.38 -16.12
C GLY A 153 17.21 27.52 -16.05
N GLU A 154 15.92 27.24 -16.21
CA GLU A 154 14.85 28.25 -16.03
C GLU A 154 14.81 28.80 -14.60
N VAL A 155 14.93 27.93 -13.59
CA VAL A 155 14.84 28.34 -12.18
C VAL A 155 16.10 29.06 -11.69
N THR A 156 17.27 28.73 -12.25
CA THR A 156 18.55 29.37 -11.87
C THR A 156 18.90 30.57 -12.74
N GLY A 157 18.29 30.70 -13.93
CA GLY A 157 18.50 31.82 -14.85
C GLY A 157 17.63 33.05 -14.60
N ASP A 158 16.60 32.95 -13.77
CA ASP A 158 15.68 34.06 -13.42
C ASP A 158 16.18 34.93 -12.24
N ASP A 159 17.41 34.68 -11.75
CA ASP A 159 18.09 35.43 -10.69
C ASP A 159 19.23 36.36 -11.23
N ALA A 160 19.21 36.72 -12.52
CA ALA A 160 20.18 37.63 -13.15
C ALA A 160 19.63 39.03 -13.46
#